data_AF-A0AAE3K705-F1
#
_entry.id   AF-A0AAE3K705-F1
#
_cell.length_a   1.000
_cell.length_b   1.000
_cell.length_c   1.000
_cell.angle_alpha   90.00
_cell.angle_beta   90.00
_cell.angle_gamma   90.00
#
_symmetry.space_group_name_H-M   'P 1'
#
loop_
_entity.id
_entity.type
_entity.pdbx_description
1 polymer ?
#
loop_
_entity_poly.entity_id
_entity_poly.type
_entity_poly.pdbx_seq_one_letter_code
_entity_poly.pdbx_strand_id
1 'polypeptide(L)'
;MSEYVVATVATLLVTLSFPLYLYGAWIIIQEEVVTWNVLMRHLKYVTAGLALTTVPMLTWMVPNAFNQFSPLLAVHMFFGLQAYALLLVALTGIVRIFQVKRQHNLYHDTSGDIDIGELHENMGAWRWRLRIGVFGYVGCWIIAYLLGLFRFVLRFTFLW
;
A
#
# COMPACT_ATOMS: atom_id res chain seq x y z
N MET A 1 30.73 4.20 -4.67
CA MET A 1 30.37 3.41 -3.48
C MET A 1 29.13 3.93 -2.75
N SER A 2 28.99 5.24 -2.50
CA SER A 2 27.80 5.79 -1.80
C SER A 2 26.47 5.45 -2.47
N GLU A 3 26.39 5.57 -3.80
CA GLU A 3 25.14 5.33 -4.54
C GLU A 3 24.65 3.88 -4.46
N TYR A 4 25.57 2.91 -4.54
CA TYR A 4 25.25 1.49 -4.38
C TYR A 4 24.67 1.18 -2.99
N VAL A 5 25.26 1.78 -1.94
CA VAL A 5 24.77 1.60 -0.56
C VAL A 5 23.35 2.16 -0.42
N VAL A 6 23.09 3.37 -0.91
CA VAL A 6 21.76 3.99 -0.83
C VAL A 6 20.74 3.18 -1.64
N ALA A 7 21.10 2.73 -2.84
CA ALA A 7 20.23 1.89 -3.67
C ALA A 7 19.93 0.54 -2.99
N THR A 8 20.92 -0.08 -2.34
CA THR A 8 20.74 -1.33 -1.61
C THR A 8 19.81 -1.14 -0.43
N VAL A 9 20.02 -0.08 0.36
CA VAL A 9 19.14 0.26 1.49
C VAL A 9 17.71 0.51 1.01
N ALA A 10 17.51 1.30 -0.06
CA ALA A 10 16.19 1.55 -0.62
C ALA A 10 15.51 0.25 -1.08
N THR A 11 16.21 -0.62 -1.81
CA THR A 11 15.68 -1.92 -2.24
C THR A 11 15.30 -2.80 -1.06
N LEU A 12 16.11 -2.83 0.01
CA LEU A 12 15.81 -3.61 1.21
C LEU A 12 14.58 -3.07 1.93
N LEU A 13 14.46 -1.74 2.09
CA LEU A 13 13.30 -1.12 2.73
C LEU A 13 12.01 -1.44 1.97
N VAL A 14 12.02 -1.28 0.64
CA VAL A 14 10.85 -1.62 -0.20
C VAL A 14 10.57 -3.13 -0.16
N THR A 15 11.59 -3.99 -0.12
CA THR A 15 11.39 -5.45 0.02
C THR A 15 10.73 -5.80 1.36
N LEU A 16 11.16 -5.14 2.45
CA LEU A 16 10.61 -5.33 3.78
C LEU A 16 9.18 -4.81 3.95
N SER A 17 8.69 -3.93 3.06
CA SER A 17 7.28 -3.51 3.11
C SER A 17 6.33 -4.63 2.69
N PHE A 18 6.77 -5.56 1.84
CA PHE A 18 5.92 -6.67 1.36
C PHE A 18 5.37 -7.57 2.48
N PRO A 19 6.20 -8.15 3.37
CA PRO A 19 5.67 -8.97 4.47
C PRO A 19 4.76 -8.17 5.41
N LEU A 20 4.97 -6.85 5.56
CA LEU A 20 4.08 -6.00 6.36
C LEU A 20 2.69 -5.85 5.70
N TYR A 21 2.63 -5.73 4.37
CA TYR A 21 1.35 -5.74 3.65
C TYR A 21 0.64 -7.08 3.75
N LEU A 22 1.37 -8.19 3.59
CA LEU A 22 0.80 -9.53 3.74
C LEU A 22 0.24 -9.74 5.15
N TYR A 23 1.02 -9.41 6.18
CA TYR A 23 0.59 -9.55 7.58
C TYR A 23 -0.58 -8.62 7.93
N GLY A 24 -0.52 -7.36 7.46
CA GLY A 24 -1.62 -6.41 7.60
C GLY A 24 -2.92 -6.90 6.96
N ALA A 25 -2.86 -7.47 5.75
CA ALA A 25 -4.02 -8.05 5.09
C ALA A 25 -4.54 -9.31 5.81
N TRP A 26 -3.63 -10.18 6.24
CA TRP A 26 -3.97 -11.40 6.99
C TRP A 26 -4.76 -11.10 8.27
N ILE A 27 -4.38 -10.06 9.03
CA ILE A 27 -5.11 -9.61 10.23
C ILE A 27 -6.58 -9.30 9.94
N ILE A 28 -6.91 -8.74 8.77
CA ILE A 28 -8.29 -8.39 8.42
C ILE A 28 -9.06 -9.59 7.88
N ILE A 29 -8.39 -10.48 7.13
CA ILE A 29 -9.04 -11.63 6.48
C ILE A 29 -9.43 -12.73 7.49
N GLN A 30 -8.66 -12.88 8.57
CA GLN A 30 -8.90 -13.92 9.58
C GLN A 30 -9.99 -13.55 10.60
N GLU A 31 -10.44 -12.31 10.61
CA GLU A 31 -11.37 -11.79 11.62
C GLU A 31 -12.75 -11.60 10.98
N GLU A 32 -13.78 -12.25 11.54
CA GLU A 32 -15.17 -12.10 11.05
C GLU A 32 -15.68 -10.67 11.24
N VAL A 33 -15.32 -10.03 12.37
CA VAL A 33 -15.71 -8.67 12.72
C VAL A 33 -14.47 -7.81 12.98
N VAL A 34 -14.36 -6.71 12.23
CA VAL A 34 -13.25 -5.75 12.40
C VAL A 34 -13.54 -4.81 13.57
N THR A 35 -13.02 -5.17 14.76
CA THR A 35 -13.05 -4.34 15.98
C THR A 35 -12.00 -3.22 15.95
N TRP A 36 -12.07 -2.28 16.91
CA TRP A 36 -11.06 -1.21 17.03
C TRP A 36 -9.63 -1.75 17.17
N ASN A 37 -9.45 -2.78 18.01
CA ASN A 37 -8.13 -3.37 18.26
C ASN A 37 -7.57 -4.03 16.98
N VAL A 38 -8.41 -4.74 16.23
CA VAL A 38 -8.05 -5.36 14.95
C VAL A 38 -7.68 -4.28 13.93
N LEU A 39 -8.49 -3.22 13.81
CA LEU A 39 -8.23 -2.11 12.90
C LEU A 39 -6.90 -1.41 13.22
N MET A 40 -6.66 -1.07 14.49
CA MET A 40 -5.41 -0.42 14.90
C MET A 40 -4.19 -1.32 14.67
N ARG A 41 -4.33 -2.64 14.90
CA ARG A 41 -3.29 -3.61 14.59
C ARG A 41 -3.00 -3.66 13.08
N HIS A 42 -4.03 -3.76 12.24
CA HIS A 42 -3.88 -3.69 10.78
C HIS A 42 -3.17 -2.41 10.32
N LEU A 43 -3.65 -1.25 10.79
CA LEU A 43 -3.10 0.05 10.41
C LEU A 43 -1.62 0.17 10.80
N LYS A 44 -1.21 -0.34 11.96
CA LYS A 44 0.20 -0.32 12.38
C LYS A 44 1.13 -0.99 11.35
N TYR A 45 0.73 -2.14 10.80
CA TYR A 45 1.54 -2.86 9.82
C TYR A 45 1.47 -2.22 8.42
N VAL A 46 0.28 -1.84 7.97
CA VAL A 46 0.12 -1.24 6.63
C VAL A 46 0.79 0.14 6.55
N THR A 47 0.66 0.97 7.59
CA THR A 47 1.34 2.27 7.64
C THR A 47 2.86 2.14 7.73
N ALA A 48 3.37 1.18 8.50
CA ALA A 48 4.80 0.87 8.52
C ALA A 48 5.30 0.42 7.13
N GLY A 49 4.57 -0.49 6.46
CA GLY A 49 4.88 -0.89 5.09
C GLY A 49 4.86 0.29 4.11
N LEU A 50 3.83 1.14 4.19
CA LEU A 50 3.73 2.37 3.41
C LEU A 50 4.91 3.31 3.66
N ALA A 51 5.35 3.49 4.90
CA ALA A 51 6.51 4.30 5.21
C ALA A 51 7.78 3.74 4.58
N LEU A 52 8.01 2.41 4.69
CA LEU A 52 9.17 1.73 4.11
C LEU A 52 9.25 1.84 2.58
N THR A 53 8.13 1.98 1.88
CA THR A 53 8.13 2.21 0.42
C THR A 53 8.10 3.69 0.03
N THR A 54 7.40 4.53 0.79
CA THR A 54 7.12 5.93 0.41
C THR A 54 8.31 6.83 0.77
N VAL A 55 8.95 6.60 1.91
CA VAL A 55 10.09 7.41 2.34
C VAL A 55 11.26 7.30 1.36
N PRO A 56 11.79 6.10 1.02
CA PRO A 56 12.88 5.99 0.06
C PRO A 56 12.50 6.53 -1.32
N MET A 57 11.23 6.35 -1.70
CA MET A 57 10.70 6.86 -2.96
C MET A 57 10.79 8.39 -3.02
N LEU A 58 10.25 9.09 -2.02
CA LEU A 58 10.23 10.56 -2.00
C LEU A 58 11.60 11.18 -1.73
N THR A 59 12.40 10.59 -0.85
CA THR A 59 13.66 11.20 -0.42
C THR A 59 14.82 10.91 -1.37
N TRP A 60 14.74 9.83 -2.16
CA TRP A 60 15.85 9.42 -3.01
C TRP A 60 15.44 9.00 -4.42
N MET A 61 14.47 8.09 -4.59
CA MET A 61 14.17 7.55 -5.92
C MET A 61 13.63 8.62 -6.88
N VAL A 62 12.67 9.43 -6.45
CA VAL A 62 12.08 10.49 -7.28
C VAL A 62 13.09 11.58 -7.62
N PRO A 63 13.82 12.18 -6.66
CA PRO A 63 14.86 13.16 -6.97
C PRO A 63 15.92 12.64 -7.94
N ASN A 64 16.28 11.36 -7.80
CA ASN A 64 17.34 10.74 -8.59
C ASN A 64 16.84 10.19 -9.95
N ALA A 65 15.54 9.99 -10.12
CA ALA A 65 14.95 9.41 -11.33
C ALA A 65 15.29 10.23 -12.59
N PHE A 66 15.29 11.55 -12.47
CA PHE A 66 15.57 12.45 -13.59
C PHE A 66 17.03 12.40 -14.05
N ASN A 67 17.97 12.04 -13.17
CA ASN A 67 19.38 11.89 -13.52
C ASN A 67 19.69 10.52 -14.17
N GLN A 68 18.75 9.58 -14.13
CA GLN A 68 18.97 8.17 -14.50
C GLN A 68 17.89 7.65 -15.45
N PHE A 69 17.37 8.57 -16.27
CA PHE A 69 16.25 8.28 -17.15
C PHE A 69 16.60 7.14 -18.10
N SER A 70 15.72 6.15 -18.17
CA SER A 70 15.77 5.07 -19.14
C SER A 70 14.38 4.53 -19.40
N PRO A 71 14.13 3.83 -20.53
CA PRO A 71 12.81 3.28 -20.83
C PRO A 71 12.27 2.39 -19.70
N LEU A 72 13.15 1.57 -19.10
CA LEU A 72 12.79 0.72 -17.97
C LEU A 72 12.45 1.52 -16.70
N LEU A 73 13.10 2.68 -16.49
CA LEU A 73 12.75 3.58 -15.40
C LEU A 73 11.35 4.18 -15.62
N ALA A 74 11.03 4.59 -16.84
CA ALA A 74 9.74 5.19 -17.16
C ALA A 74 8.59 4.21 -16.87
N VAL A 75 8.75 2.93 -17.22
CA VAL A 75 7.75 1.89 -16.90
C VAL A 75 7.65 1.67 -15.38
N HIS A 76 8.78 1.61 -14.67
CA HIS A 76 8.80 1.51 -13.21
C HIS A 76 8.06 2.69 -12.53
N MET A 77 8.34 3.92 -12.97
CA MET A 77 7.69 5.13 -12.47
C MET A 77 6.20 5.16 -12.79
N PHE A 78 5.81 4.71 -13.98
CA PHE A 78 4.40 4.61 -14.36
C PHE A 78 3.64 3.72 -13.39
N PHE A 79 4.07 2.48 -13.17
CA PHE A 79 3.41 1.58 -12.22
C PHE A 79 3.48 2.08 -10.78
N GLY A 80 4.59 2.70 -10.38
CA GLY A 80 4.72 3.34 -9.07
C GLY A 80 3.64 4.42 -8.87
N LEU A 81 3.49 5.33 -9.83
CA LEU A 81 2.49 6.39 -9.78
C LEU A 81 1.06 5.83 -9.78
N GLN A 82 0.78 4.82 -10.62
CA GLN A 82 -0.54 4.17 -10.65
C GLN A 82 -0.88 3.50 -9.31
N ALA A 83 0.11 2.91 -8.63
CA ALA A 83 -0.10 2.36 -7.30
C ALA A 83 -0.64 3.44 -6.34
N TYR A 84 0.02 4.59 -6.22
CA TYR A 84 -0.44 5.68 -5.34
C TYR A 84 -1.79 6.27 -5.78
N ALA A 85 -2.08 6.35 -7.07
CA ALA A 85 -3.40 6.77 -7.56
C ALA A 85 -4.50 5.80 -7.09
N LEU A 86 -4.27 4.49 -7.17
CA LEU A 86 -5.21 3.46 -6.73
C LEU A 86 -5.33 3.42 -5.20
N LEU A 87 -4.24 3.72 -4.47
CA LEU A 87 -4.29 3.93 -3.03
C LEU A 87 -5.19 5.10 -2.65
N LEU A 88 -5.15 6.22 -3.39
CA LEU A 88 -6.06 7.35 -3.18
C LEU A 88 -7.53 6.95 -3.42
N VAL A 89 -7.80 6.12 -4.44
CA VAL A 89 -9.13 5.55 -4.67
C VAL A 89 -9.58 4.72 -3.47
N ALA A 90 -8.71 3.85 -2.93
CA ALA A 90 -9.00 3.08 -1.72
C ALA A 90 -9.30 3.98 -0.52
N LEU A 91 -8.50 5.04 -0.33
CA LEU A 91 -8.65 6.01 0.75
C LEU A 91 -10.01 6.71 0.69
N THR A 92 -10.49 7.06 -0.50
CA THR A 92 -11.81 7.69 -0.65
C THR A 92 -12.96 6.78 -0.17
N GLY A 93 -12.81 5.46 -0.29
CA GLY A 93 -13.78 4.48 0.20
C GLY A 93 -13.67 4.25 1.71
N ILE A 94 -12.47 3.95 2.21
CA ILE A 94 -12.27 3.61 3.63
C ILE A 94 -12.59 4.76 4.57
N VAL A 95 -12.27 6.01 4.21
CA VAL A 95 -12.56 7.17 5.07
C VAL A 95 -14.06 7.30 5.32
N ARG A 96 -14.90 7.08 4.29
CA ARG A 96 -16.36 7.13 4.42
C ARG A 96 -16.90 5.98 5.26
N ILE A 97 -16.41 4.75 5.01
CA ILE A 97 -16.78 3.57 5.80
C ILE A 97 -16.41 3.77 7.28
N PHE A 98 -15.22 4.31 7.53
CA PHE A 98 -14.74 4.59 8.88
C PHE A 98 -15.60 5.62 9.60
N GLN A 99 -15.95 6.73 8.93
CA GLN A 99 -16.81 7.77 9.48
C GLN A 99 -18.17 7.20 9.92
N VAL A 100 -18.84 6.43 9.06
CA VAL A 100 -20.14 5.81 9.38
C VAL A 100 -20.00 4.83 10.53
N LYS A 101 -19.03 3.91 10.48
CA LYS A 101 -18.80 2.96 11.58
C LYS A 101 -18.51 3.64 12.93
N ARG A 102 -17.80 4.76 12.90
CA ARG A 102 -17.48 5.53 14.11
C ARG A 102 -18.72 6.23 14.67
N GLN A 103 -19.58 6.78 13.82
CA GLN A 103 -20.83 7.44 14.22
C GLN A 103 -21.83 6.48 14.86
N HIS A 104 -21.89 5.24 14.39
CA HIS A 104 -22.76 4.20 14.94
C HIS A 104 -22.13 3.36 16.06
N ASN A 105 -20.96 3.77 16.58
CA ASN A 105 -20.20 3.09 17.64
C ASN A 105 -19.91 1.58 17.39
N LEU A 106 -19.87 1.15 16.12
CA LEU A 106 -19.73 -0.24 15.70
C LEU A 106 -18.32 -0.84 15.89
N TYR A 107 -17.44 -0.13 16.58
CA TYR A 107 -16.09 -0.59 16.91
C TYR A 107 -15.96 -1.06 18.37
N HIS A 108 -16.97 -0.82 19.22
CA HIS A 108 -16.97 -1.17 20.66
C HIS A 108 -17.90 -2.33 21.00
N ASP A 109 -19.09 -2.42 20.39
CA ASP A 109 -20.04 -3.49 20.69
C ASP A 109 -19.86 -4.70 19.78
N THR A 110 -19.68 -5.87 20.40
CA THR A 110 -19.63 -7.19 19.73
C THR A 110 -21.04 -7.75 19.49
N SER A 111 -22.08 -7.06 19.95
CA SER A 111 -23.47 -7.49 19.86
C SER A 111 -24.14 -6.91 18.63
N GLY A 112 -24.03 -7.63 17.51
CA GLY A 112 -24.88 -7.38 16.36
C GLY A 112 -24.13 -7.64 15.08
N ASP A 113 -24.49 -8.73 14.43
CA ASP A 113 -24.28 -9.00 13.01
C ASP A 113 -25.12 -7.97 12.22
N ILE A 114 -24.79 -6.68 12.37
CA ILE A 114 -25.49 -5.56 11.76
C ILE A 114 -25.01 -5.54 10.31
N ASP A 115 -25.93 -5.80 9.38
CA ASP A 115 -25.62 -5.72 7.96
C ASP A 115 -25.14 -4.30 7.65
N ILE A 116 -23.84 -4.19 7.37
CA ILE A 116 -23.17 -2.93 7.10
C ILE A 116 -23.81 -2.27 5.86
N GLY A 117 -24.47 -3.03 5.00
CA GLY A 117 -25.26 -2.55 3.86
C GLY A 117 -26.47 -1.69 4.25
N GLU A 118 -27.07 -1.92 5.42
CA GLU A 118 -28.23 -1.16 5.91
C GLU A 118 -27.84 0.16 6.59
N LEU A 119 -26.56 0.32 6.98
CA LEU A 119 -26.07 1.54 7.65
C LEU A 119 -26.05 2.77 6.74
N HIS A 120 -25.87 2.57 5.43
CA HIS A 120 -25.87 3.66 4.46
C HIS A 120 -26.07 3.14 3.04
N GLU A 121 -26.94 3.81 2.27
CA GLU A 121 -27.20 3.53 0.84
C GLU A 121 -25.95 3.39 -0.05
N ASN A 122 -24.85 4.09 0.29
CA ASN A 122 -23.63 4.16 -0.51
C ASN A 122 -22.55 3.16 -0.06
N MET A 123 -22.83 2.32 0.94
CA MET A 123 -21.84 1.43 1.53
C MET A 123 -21.24 0.46 0.51
N GLY A 124 -22.07 -0.09 -0.39
CA GLY A 124 -21.63 -0.97 -1.47
C GLY A 124 -20.62 -0.28 -2.41
N ALA A 125 -20.91 0.97 -2.81
CA ALA A 125 -20.03 1.75 -3.67
C ALA A 125 -18.68 2.07 -3.01
N TRP A 126 -18.67 2.39 -1.71
CA TRP A 126 -17.42 2.63 -0.98
C TRP A 126 -16.58 1.37 -0.80
N ARG A 127 -17.21 0.21 -0.52
CA ARG A 127 -16.53 -1.09 -0.45
C ARG A 127 -15.92 -1.47 -1.79
N TRP A 128 -16.61 -1.19 -2.89
CA TRP A 128 -16.09 -1.42 -4.23
C TRP A 128 -14.84 -0.59 -4.51
N ARG A 129 -14.89 0.72 -4.23
CA ARG A 129 -13.72 1.62 -4.36
C ARG A 129 -12.54 1.15 -3.50
N LEU A 130 -12.82 0.72 -2.26
CA LEU A 130 -11.80 0.16 -1.37
C LEU A 130 -11.14 -1.09 -1.98
N ARG A 131 -11.94 -2.06 -2.44
CA ARG A 131 -11.44 -3.33 -2.99
C ARG A 131 -10.62 -3.12 -4.26
N ILE A 132 -11.15 -2.36 -5.22
CA ILE A 132 -10.43 -2.03 -6.45
C ILE A 132 -9.16 -1.25 -6.13
N GLY A 133 -9.24 -0.25 -5.25
CA GLY A 133 -8.10 0.58 -4.92
C GLY A 133 -6.98 -0.22 -4.25
N VAL A 134 -7.31 -1.11 -3.30
CA VAL A 134 -6.31 -1.98 -2.63
C VAL A 134 -5.74 -3.01 -3.61
N PHE A 135 -6.58 -3.69 -4.38
CA PHE A 135 -6.11 -4.68 -5.37
C PHE A 135 -5.21 -4.01 -6.42
N GLY A 136 -5.64 -2.87 -6.94
CA GLY A 136 -4.90 -2.07 -7.91
C GLY A 136 -3.58 -1.56 -7.34
N TYR A 137 -3.59 -1.03 -6.10
CA TYR A 137 -2.38 -0.63 -5.40
C TYR A 137 -1.38 -1.77 -5.30
N VAL A 138 -1.79 -2.94 -4.77
CA VAL A 138 -0.90 -4.08 -4.58
C VAL A 138 -0.37 -4.62 -5.91
N GLY A 139 -1.23 -4.73 -6.93
CA GLY A 139 -0.83 -5.19 -8.26
C GLY A 139 0.20 -4.28 -8.92
N CYS A 140 -0.07 -2.96 -8.95
CA CYS A 140 0.88 -1.98 -9.47
C CYS A 140 2.17 -1.91 -8.63
N TRP A 141 2.06 -2.02 -7.31
CA TRP A 141 3.20 -2.03 -6.40
C TRP A 141 4.10 -3.25 -6.65
N ILE A 142 3.55 -4.45 -6.84
CA ILE A 142 4.34 -5.66 -7.16
C ILE A 142 5.07 -5.50 -8.48
N ILE A 143 4.40 -5.01 -9.53
CA ILE A 143 5.03 -4.78 -10.83
C ILE A 143 6.16 -3.76 -10.69
N ALA A 144 5.90 -2.63 -10.03
CA ALA A 144 6.92 -1.61 -9.79
C ALA A 144 8.10 -2.19 -8.99
N TYR A 145 7.84 -2.96 -7.93
CA TYR A 145 8.84 -3.63 -7.11
C TYR A 145 9.75 -4.54 -7.95
N LEU A 146 9.16 -5.43 -8.75
CA LEU A 146 9.91 -6.34 -9.60
C LEU A 146 10.76 -5.59 -10.63
N LEU A 147 10.23 -4.54 -11.24
CA LEU A 147 10.99 -3.68 -12.16
C LEU A 147 12.14 -2.95 -11.44
N GLY A 148 11.91 -2.49 -10.21
CA GLY A 148 12.92 -1.82 -9.39
C GLY A 148 14.05 -2.78 -9.00
N LEU A 149 13.71 -3.99 -8.57
CA LEU A 149 14.66 -5.04 -8.25
C LEU A 149 15.45 -5.46 -9.49
N PHE A 150 14.79 -5.66 -10.62
CA PHE A 150 15.43 -5.98 -11.89
C PHE A 150 16.41 -4.88 -12.33
N ARG A 151 16.02 -3.60 -12.22
CA ARG A 151 16.93 -2.46 -12.45
C ARG A 151 18.15 -2.47 -11.54
N PHE A 152 17.94 -2.73 -10.24
CA PHE A 152 19.02 -2.79 -9.26
C PHE A 152 20.04 -3.89 -9.64
N VAL A 153 19.54 -5.09 -9.94
CA VAL A 153 20.38 -6.23 -10.34
C VAL A 153 21.15 -5.94 -11.63
N LEU A 154 20.48 -5.44 -12.68
CA LEU A 154 21.15 -5.11 -13.94
C LEU A 154 22.26 -4.07 -13.74
N ARG A 155 21.97 -2.99 -13.02
CA ARG A 155 22.89 -1.85 -12.88
C ARG A 155 24.10 -2.15 -12.01
N PHE A 156 23.92 -2.93 -10.93
CA PHE A 156 24.97 -3.11 -9.92
C PHE A 156 25.58 -4.50 -9.88
N THR A 157 24.96 -5.50 -10.52
CA THR A 157 25.48 -6.89 -10.56
C THR A 157 26.00 -7.28 -11.94
N PHE A 158 25.32 -6.87 -13.02
CA PHE A 158 25.66 -7.31 -14.39
C PHE A 158 26.43 -6.28 -15.24
N LEU A 159 26.17 -4.98 -15.06
CA LEU A 159 26.79 -3.90 -15.83
C LEU A 159 28.02 -3.30 -15.14
N TRP A 160 28.82 -4.14 -14.48
CA TRP A 160 30.10 -3.73 -13.89
C TRP A 160 31.11 -3.32 -14.96
#